data_AF-A0A1I4DJK9-F1
#
_entry.id   AF-A0A1I4DJK9-F1
#
_cell.length_a   1.000
_cell.length_b   1.000
_cell.length_c   1.000
_cell.angle_alpha   90.00
_cell.angle_beta   90.00
_cell.angle_gamma   90.00
#
_symmetry.space_group_name_H-M   'P 1'
#
loop_
_entity.id
_entity.type
_entity.pdbx_description
1 polymer ?
#
loop_
_entity_poly.entity_id
_entity_poly.type
_entity_poly.pdbx_seq_one_letter_code
_entity_poly.pdbx_strand_id
1 'polypeptide(L)'
;MSVLVGLQRGVQPETSHLKHCLVEEGLALNREGRLCLSDAGSTLLQGLQHMLWAEVEALQQVLANRSAAMAQGQPRVLSPD
;
A
#
# COMPACT_ATOMS: atom_id res chain seq x y z
N MET A 1 -2.77 10.27 11.23
CA MET A 1 -4.02 10.75 10.60
C MET A 1 -4.51 9.68 9.65
N SER A 2 -5.71 9.15 9.90
CA SER A 2 -6.21 7.91 9.28
C SER A 2 -6.90 8.16 7.94
N VAL A 3 -6.58 7.33 6.94
CA VAL A 3 -7.11 7.28 5.57
C VAL A 3 -8.65 7.13 5.55
N LEU A 4 -9.27 6.78 6.68
CA LEU A 4 -10.71 6.57 6.84
C LEU A 4 -11.59 7.83 6.76
N VAL A 5 -11.02 9.04 6.86
CA VAL A 5 -11.81 10.29 6.83
C VAL A 5 -12.30 10.63 5.41
N GLY A 6 -11.62 10.15 4.37
CA GLY A 6 -11.96 10.44 2.97
C GLY A 6 -13.22 9.72 2.45
N LEU A 7 -13.67 8.64 3.10
CA LEU A 7 -14.79 7.82 2.61
C LEU A 7 -16.18 8.33 3.05
N GLN A 8 -16.24 9.31 3.96
CA GLN A 8 -17.48 9.77 4.58
C GLN A 8 -18.17 10.95 3.87
N ARG A 9 -17.54 11.58 2.87
CA ARG A 9 -18.07 12.81 2.24
C ARG A 9 -18.09 12.71 0.72
N GLY A 10 -19.24 12.28 0.18
CA GLY A 10 -19.53 12.28 -1.25
C GLY A 10 -19.61 10.88 -1.83
N VAL A 11 -20.82 10.34 -1.96
CA VAL A 11 -21.03 9.09 -2.70
C VAL A 11 -21.03 9.44 -4.19
N GLN A 12 -19.84 9.54 -4.78
CA GLN A 12 -19.72 9.46 -6.24
C GLN A 12 -20.14 8.05 -6.68
N PRO A 13 -20.77 7.86 -7.85
CA PRO A 13 -21.26 6.56 -8.29
C PRO A 13 -20.19 5.46 -8.29
N GLU A 14 -18.92 5.79 -8.53
CA GLU A 14 -17.81 4.83 -8.45
C GLU A 14 -17.59 4.30 -7.02
N THR A 15 -17.82 5.15 -6.01
CA THR A 15 -17.72 4.75 -4.59
C THR A 15 -18.87 3.84 -4.17
N SER A 16 -20.01 3.85 -4.86
CA SER A 16 -21.15 2.98 -4.57
C SER A 16 -20.87 1.53 -4.97
N HIS A 17 -20.27 1.33 -6.15
CA HIS A 17 -19.90 0.00 -6.63
C HIS A 17 -18.84 -0.65 -5.74
N LEU A 18 -17.79 0.10 -5.41
CA LEU A 18 -16.73 -0.40 -4.51
C LEU A 18 -17.29 -0.75 -3.12
N LYS A 19 -18.18 0.07 -2.58
CA LYS A 19 -18.88 -0.23 -1.32
C LYS A 19 -19.68 -1.52 -1.41
N HIS A 20 -20.41 -1.72 -2.51
CA HIS A 20 -21.17 -2.96 -2.75
C HIS A 20 -20.24 -4.17 -2.76
N CYS A 21 -19.17 -4.13 -3.55
CA CYS A 21 -18.20 -5.23 -3.64
C CYS A 21 -17.57 -5.54 -2.28
N LEU A 22 -17.18 -4.53 -1.50
CA LEU A 22 -16.58 -4.75 -0.17
C LEU A 22 -17.57 -5.42 0.80
N VAL A 23 -18.86 -5.12 0.70
CA VAL A 23 -19.90 -5.75 1.52
C VAL A 23 -20.21 -7.17 1.04
N GLU A 24 -20.31 -7.36 -0.27
CA GLU A 24 -20.56 -8.66 -0.93
C GLU A 24 -19.45 -9.67 -0.62
N GLU A 25 -18.19 -9.23 -0.66
CA GLU A 25 -17.00 -10.03 -0.32
C GLU A 25 -16.82 -10.21 1.21
N GLY A 26 -17.72 -9.66 2.03
CA GLY A 26 -17.66 -9.79 3.49
C GLY A 26 -16.50 -9.02 4.14
N LEU A 27 -15.86 -8.10 3.43
CA LEU A 27 -14.74 -7.28 3.92
C LEU A 27 -15.22 -6.01 4.63
N ALA A 28 -16.47 -5.58 4.38
CA ALA A 28 -17.08 -4.43 5.01
C ALA A 28 -18.51 -4.72 5.46
N LEU A 29 -18.97 -3.95 6.43
CA LEU A 29 -20.30 -4.01 7.03
C LEU A 29 -20.93 -2.63 6.97
N ASN A 30 -22.25 -2.57 6.73
CA ASN A 30 -23.00 -1.33 6.87
C ASN A 30 -23.66 -1.30 8.26
N ARG A 31 -23.18 -0.42 9.15
CA ARG A 31 -23.70 -0.23 10.50
C ARG A 31 -24.24 1.19 10.62
N GLU A 32 -25.56 1.31 10.78
CA GLU A 32 -26.25 2.61 10.93
C GLU A 32 -25.99 3.59 9.77
N GLY A 33 -25.89 3.08 8.53
CA GLY A 33 -25.59 3.90 7.36
C GLY A 33 -24.11 4.28 7.20
N ARG A 34 -23.23 3.75 8.05
CA ARG A 34 -21.78 3.91 7.95
C ARG A 34 -21.13 2.60 7.50
N LEU A 35 -20.17 2.72 6.58
CA LEU A 35 -19.34 1.58 6.18
C LEU A 35 -18.24 1.37 7.24
N CYS A 36 -18.17 0.17 7.77
CA CYS A 36 -17.16 -0.29 8.72
C CYS A 36 -16.43 -1.52 8.16
N LEU A 37 -15.17 -1.73 8.51
CA LEU A 37 -14.48 -2.98 8.14
C LEU A 37 -15.03 -4.15 8.97
N SER A 38 -15.13 -5.33 8.35
CA SER A 38 -15.28 -6.58 9.09
C SER A 38 -13.93 -6.99 9.70
N ASP A 39 -13.92 -8.06 10.50
CA ASP A 39 -12.67 -8.64 11.00
C ASP A 39 -11.79 -9.18 9.86
N ALA A 40 -12.42 -9.76 8.83
CA ALA A 40 -11.73 -10.20 7.62
C ALA A 40 -11.15 -9.01 6.83
N GLY A 41 -11.92 -7.94 6.67
CA GLY A 41 -11.46 -6.69 6.05
C GLY A 41 -10.30 -6.04 6.81
N SER A 42 -10.36 -6.05 8.14
CA SER A 42 -9.30 -5.55 9.01
C SER A 42 -8.01 -6.37 8.84
N THR A 43 -8.14 -7.69 8.82
CA THR A 43 -7.00 -8.62 8.64
C THR A 43 -6.35 -8.44 7.27
N LEU A 44 -7.17 -8.37 6.21
CA LEU A 44 -6.69 -8.14 4.85
C LEU A 44 -5.96 -6.80 4.74
N LEU A 45 -6.55 -5.74 5.30
CA LEU A 45 -5.94 -4.40 5.30
C LEU A 45 -4.59 -4.39 6.01
N GLN A 46 -4.49 -5.08 7.16
CA GLN A 46 -3.22 -5.21 7.86
C GLN A 46 -2.18 -5.95 7.03
N GLY A 47 -2.54 -7.07 6.37
CA GLY A 47 -1.65 -7.78 5.47
C GLY A 47 -1.16 -6.92 4.30
N LEU A 48 -2.06 -6.16 3.67
CA LEU A 48 -1.72 -5.22 2.60
C LEU A 48 -0.75 -4.13 3.08
N GLN A 49 -0.93 -3.60 4.29
CA GLN A 49 -0.01 -2.63 4.88
C GLN A 49 1.39 -3.20 5.10
N HIS A 50 1.49 -4.44 5.58
CA HIS A 50 2.78 -5.12 5.74
C HIS A 50 3.50 -5.33 4.40
N MET A 51 2.76 -5.74 3.36
CA MET A 51 3.36 -5.90 2.02
C MET A 51 3.86 -4.58 1.45
N LEU A 52 3.07 -3.50 1.54
CA LEU A 52 3.50 -2.18 1.10
C LEU A 52 4.73 -1.70 1.86
N TRP A 53 4.81 -1.97 3.16
CA TRP A 53 5.98 -1.62 3.97
C TRP A 53 7.24 -2.38 3.52
N ALA A 54 7.13 -3.69 3.28
CA ALA A 54 8.24 -4.50 2.80
C ALA A 54 8.76 -4.02 1.43
N GLU A 55 7.86 -3.62 0.52
CA GLU A 55 8.24 -3.04 -0.77
C GLU A 55 8.99 -1.70 -0.61
N VAL A 56 8.54 -0.85 0.32
CA VAL A 56 9.23 0.40 0.63
C VAL A 56 10.64 0.14 1.18
N GLU A 57 10.78 -0.82 2.10
CA GLU A 57 12.08 -1.22 2.64
C GLU A 57 13.01 -1.79 1.55
N ALA A 58 12.48 -2.62 0.65
CA ALA A 58 13.24 -3.16 -0.47
C ALA A 58 13.74 -2.05 -1.42
N LEU A 59 12.89 -1.07 -1.76
CA LEU A 59 13.27 0.07 -2.58
C LEU A 59 14.34 0.93 -1.91
N GLN A 60 14.21 1.19 -0.60
CA GLN A 60 15.23 1.90 0.17
C GLN A 60 16.58 1.17 0.15
N GLN A 61 16.57 -0.16 0.28
CA GLN A 61 17.79 -0.96 0.21
C GLN A 61 18.43 -0.89 -1.18
N VAL A 62 17.65 -0.97 -2.26
CA VAL A 62 18.15 -0.83 -3.63
C VAL A 62 18.79 0.54 -3.85
N LEU A 63 18.15 1.60 -3.35
CA LEU A 63 18.70 2.96 -3.44
C LEU A 63 19.99 3.12 -2.63
N ALA A 64 20.05 2.56 -1.43
CA ALA A 64 21.25 2.57 -0.58
C ALA A 64 22.42 1.81 -1.23
N ASN A 65 22.15 0.65 -1.84
CA ASN A 65 23.17 -0.12 -2.55
C ASN A 65 23.72 0.65 -3.76
N ARG A 66 22.84 1.33 -4.52
CA ARG A 66 23.24 2.16 -5.66
C ARG A 66 24.06 3.38 -5.23
N SER A 67 23.64 4.07 -4.17
CA SER A 67 24.38 5.24 -3.66
C SER A 67 25.75 4.84 -3.12
N ALA A 68 25.84 3.70 -2.41
CA ALA A 68 27.11 3.14 -1.96
C ALA A 68 28.03 2.80 -3.13
N ALA A 69 27.50 2.16 -4.19
CA ALA A 69 28.28 1.85 -5.39
C ALA A 69 28.78 3.11 -6.12
N MET A 70 27.98 4.19 -6.16
CA MET A 70 28.41 5.48 -6.72
C MET A 70 29.46 6.17 -5.85
N ALA A 71 29.29 6.12 -4.52
CA ALA A 71 30.20 6.74 -3.56
C ALA A 71 31.57 6.03 -3.49
N GLN A 72 31.61 4.72 -3.71
CA GLN A 72 32.85 3.96 -3.79
C GLN A 72 33.62 4.19 -5.09
N GLY A 73 33.03 4.93 -6.05
CA GLY A 73 33.57 5.13 -7.39
C GLY A 73 33.62 3.78 -8.12
N GLN A 74 32.87 3.63 -9.20
CA GLN A 74 33.20 2.56 -10.16
C GLN A 74 34.70 2.64 -10.44
N PRO A 75 35.51 1.61 -10.13
CA PRO A 75 36.80 1.54 -10.77
C PRO A 75 36.47 1.52 -12.26
N ARG A 76 36.99 2.51 -12.99
CA ARG A 76 37.17 2.42 -14.45
C ARG A 76 37.48 0.96 -14.73
N VAL A 77 36.66 0.30 -15.54
CA VAL A 77 37.03 -0.97 -16.16
C VAL A 77 38.34 -0.68 -16.88
N LEU A 78 39.46 -1.01 -16.22
CA LEU A 78 40.77 -1.05 -16.82
C LEU A 78 40.75 -2.31 -17.68
N SER A 79 40.82 -2.12 -19.00
CA SER A 79 41.06 -3.19 -19.97
C SER A 79 42.26 -4.03 -19.55
N PRO A 80 42.27 -5.33 -19.86
CA PRO A 80 43.47 -6.03 -20.26
C PRO A 80 43.59 -6.03 -21.80
N ASP A 81 44.84 -5.99 -22.27
CA ASP A 81 45.31 -5.86 -23.67
C ASP A 81 44.69 -6.83 -24.69
#